data_AF-A0A7X7DGQ0-F1
#
_entry.id   AF-A0A7X7DGQ0-F1
#
_cell.length_a   1.000
_cell.length_b   1.000
_cell.length_c   1.000
_cell.angle_alpha   90.00
_cell.angle_beta   90.00
_cell.angle_gamma   90.00
#
_symmetry.space_group_name_H-M   'P 1'
#
loop_
_entity.id
_entity.type
_entity.pdbx_description
1 polymer ?
#
loop_
_entity_poly.entity_id
_entity_poly.type
_entity_poly.pdbx_seq_one_letter_code
_entity_poly.pdbx_strand_id
1 'polypeptide(L)'
;MSETRSSVLKKIRDPENNAAWERFFDQYGNFIFTLARRNGLQEADADEVLQSVMIEIARKIRTFDYDRSKGKFRSWLGTCVSHRVKDLLRAKYRTESREIHGLDRSETQTEFILRQADPGPDRFQEIADEEWAALVRDRALHATKAAVAPKQFSLFHAYAIEEWPVAKVMKTYGVTRDQVYQAKRRVGKVFTAAVQEAERTLDRPL
;
A
#
# COMPACT_ATOMS: atom_id res chain seq x y z
N MET A 1 -14.99 8.97 -28.79
CA MET A 1 -15.78 9.01 -27.54
C MET A 1 -14.96 8.33 -26.45
N SER A 2 -14.15 9.09 -25.71
CA SER A 2 -13.37 8.55 -24.60
C SER A 2 -14.28 8.50 -23.38
N GLU A 3 -14.85 7.32 -23.13
CA GLU A 3 -15.60 7.04 -21.91
C GLU A 3 -14.65 7.27 -20.72
N THR A 4 -14.84 8.40 -20.03
CA THR A 4 -14.06 8.80 -18.87
C THR A 4 -14.12 7.65 -17.88
N ARG A 5 -13.04 6.88 -17.73
CA ARG A 5 -12.95 5.77 -16.77
C ARG A 5 -13.33 6.31 -15.40
N SER A 6 -14.59 6.11 -15.02
CA SER A 6 -15.09 6.46 -13.70
C SER A 6 -14.21 5.75 -12.69
N SER A 7 -13.63 6.56 -11.84
CA SER A 7 -12.59 6.18 -10.91
C SER A 7 -13.14 5.37 -9.74
N VAL A 8 -12.27 4.61 -9.07
CA VAL A 8 -12.70 3.66 -8.04
C VAL A 8 -13.44 4.39 -6.90
N LEU A 9 -12.97 5.56 -6.46
CA LEU A 9 -13.64 6.38 -5.44
C LEU A 9 -15.04 6.84 -5.86
N LYS A 10 -15.24 7.22 -7.12
CA LYS A 10 -16.57 7.62 -7.60
C LYS A 10 -17.53 6.43 -7.60
N LYS A 11 -17.04 5.23 -7.93
CA LYS A 11 -17.86 4.02 -7.97
C LYS A 11 -18.23 3.51 -6.59
N ILE A 12 -17.34 3.60 -5.60
CA ILE A 12 -17.64 3.20 -4.20
C ILE A 12 -18.52 4.22 -3.45
N ARG A 13 -18.84 5.38 -4.04
CA ARG A 13 -19.88 6.27 -3.48
C ARG A 13 -21.24 5.61 -3.46
N ASP A 14 -21.47 4.68 -4.39
CA ASP A 14 -22.61 3.78 -4.35
C ASP A 14 -22.29 2.60 -3.42
N PRO A 15 -22.94 2.50 -2.23
CA PRO A 15 -22.68 1.42 -1.29
C PRO A 15 -23.10 0.05 -1.84
N GLU A 16 -24.03 -0.01 -2.79
CA GLU A 16 -24.50 -1.26 -3.39
C GLU A 16 -23.55 -1.78 -4.49
N ASN A 17 -22.54 -1.00 -4.87
CA ASN A 17 -21.58 -1.38 -5.88
C ASN A 17 -20.47 -2.29 -5.32
N ASN A 18 -20.84 -3.53 -5.01
CA ASN A 18 -19.94 -4.53 -4.43
C ASN A 18 -18.67 -4.74 -5.28
N ALA A 19 -18.78 -4.74 -6.61
CA ALA A 19 -17.63 -4.90 -7.50
C ALA A 19 -16.64 -3.72 -7.43
N ALA A 20 -17.11 -2.51 -7.13
CA ALA A 20 -16.22 -1.37 -6.91
C ALA A 20 -15.53 -1.46 -5.54
N TRP A 21 -16.26 -1.92 -4.52
CA TRP A 21 -15.72 -2.14 -3.17
C TRP A 21 -14.67 -3.24 -3.15
N GLU A 22 -14.92 -4.36 -3.82
CA GLU A 22 -13.96 -5.46 -3.98
C GLU A 22 -12.68 -4.96 -4.65
N ARG A 23 -12.80 -4.23 -5.77
CA ARG A 23 -11.63 -3.63 -6.43
C ARG A 23 -10.86 -2.65 -5.55
N PHE A 24 -11.56 -1.86 -4.73
CA PHE A 24 -10.92 -0.95 -3.79
C PHE A 24 -10.15 -1.73 -2.72
N PHE A 25 -10.77 -2.78 -2.17
CA PHE A 25 -10.15 -3.66 -1.21
C PHE A 25 -8.92 -4.38 -1.80
N ASP A 26 -9.02 -4.95 -2.99
CA ASP A 26 -7.90 -5.59 -3.69
C ASP A 26 -6.74 -4.63 -3.93
N GLN A 27 -7.07 -3.35 -4.16
CA GLN A 27 -6.07 -2.32 -4.47
C GLN A 27 -5.36 -1.78 -3.22
N TYR A 28 -6.06 -1.64 -2.09
CA TYR A 28 -5.54 -0.91 -0.92
C TYR A 28 -5.54 -1.72 0.38
N GLY A 29 -6.26 -2.84 0.45
CA GLY A 29 -6.42 -3.65 1.66
C GLY A 29 -5.09 -4.19 2.16
N ASN A 30 -4.29 -4.80 1.28
CA ASN A 30 -2.96 -5.30 1.66
C ASN A 30 -2.01 -4.17 2.10
N PHE A 31 -2.11 -2.99 1.49
CA PHE A 31 -1.33 -1.82 1.90
C PHE A 31 -1.70 -1.38 3.32
N ILE A 32 -3.00 -1.26 3.63
CA ILE A 32 -3.48 -0.88 4.96
C ILE A 32 -3.04 -1.90 6.01
N PHE A 33 -3.25 -3.20 5.73
CA PHE A 33 -2.88 -4.28 6.62
C PHE A 33 -1.38 -4.31 6.90
N THR A 34 -0.55 -4.27 5.85
CA THR A 34 0.91 -4.33 5.99
C THR A 34 1.45 -3.09 6.72
N LEU A 35 0.90 -1.91 6.43
CA LEU A 35 1.25 -0.69 7.13
C LEU A 35 0.93 -0.78 8.63
N ALA A 36 -0.22 -1.37 9.00
CA ALA A 36 -0.56 -1.63 10.40
C ALA A 36 0.42 -2.62 11.06
N ARG A 37 0.73 -3.74 10.40
CA ARG A 37 1.69 -4.75 10.88
C ARG A 37 3.09 -4.18 11.10
N ARG A 38 3.60 -3.39 10.16
CA ARG A 38 4.92 -2.75 10.25
C ARG A 38 5.01 -1.67 11.31
N ASN A 39 3.87 -1.20 11.82
CA ASN A 39 3.76 -0.29 12.96
C ASN A 39 3.53 -1.03 14.30
N GLY A 40 3.80 -2.34 14.36
CA GLY A 40 3.89 -3.09 15.61
C GLY A 40 2.59 -3.76 16.06
N LEU A 41 1.52 -3.68 15.27
CA LEU A 41 0.29 -4.41 15.55
C LEU A 41 0.43 -5.88 15.21
N GLN A 42 -0.15 -6.76 16.04
CA GLN A 42 -0.34 -8.18 15.70
C GLN A 42 -1.37 -8.34 14.56
N GLU A 43 -1.46 -9.55 14.01
CA GLU A 43 -2.35 -9.85 12.86
C GLU A 43 -3.81 -9.49 13.12
N ALA A 44 -4.39 -9.95 14.23
CA ALA A 44 -5.78 -9.64 14.58
C ALA A 44 -6.06 -8.14 14.70
N ASP A 45 -5.12 -7.38 15.27
CA ASP A 45 -5.25 -5.93 15.42
C ASP A 45 -5.10 -5.22 14.05
N ALA A 46 -4.25 -5.73 13.17
CA ALA A 46 -4.08 -5.19 11.82
C ALA A 46 -5.34 -5.41 10.97
N ASP A 47 -6.02 -6.55 11.14
CA ASP A 47 -7.33 -6.79 10.53
C ASP A 47 -8.40 -5.84 11.08
N GLU A 48 -8.41 -5.59 12.39
CA GLU A 48 -9.32 -4.61 13.00
C GLU A 48 -9.09 -3.19 12.44
N VAL A 49 -7.81 -2.80 12.28
CA VAL A 49 -7.45 -1.51 11.65
C VAL A 49 -7.91 -1.48 10.20
N LEU A 50 -7.67 -2.54 9.42
CA LEU A 50 -8.11 -2.64 8.04
C LEU A 50 -9.62 -2.44 7.92
N GLN A 51 -10.41 -3.22 8.66
CA GLN A 51 -11.87 -3.12 8.66
C GLN A 51 -12.34 -1.73 9.08
N SER A 52 -11.77 -1.17 10.15
CA SER A 52 -12.12 0.16 10.66
C SER A 52 -11.83 1.26 9.64
N VAL A 53 -10.69 1.20 8.95
CA VAL A 53 -10.33 2.15 7.89
C VAL A 53 -11.29 2.01 6.71
N MET A 54 -11.62 0.79 6.28
CA MET A 54 -12.59 0.56 5.20
C MET A 54 -13.98 1.13 5.53
N ILE A 55 -14.46 0.93 6.75
CA ILE A 55 -15.74 1.49 7.23
C ILE A 55 -15.68 3.02 7.27
N GLU A 56 -14.57 3.59 7.74
CA GLU A 56 -14.39 5.05 7.77
C GLU A 56 -14.41 5.65 6.37
N ILE A 57 -13.75 5.00 5.41
CA ILE A 57 -13.77 5.40 4.00
C ILE A 57 -15.20 5.33 3.46
N ALA A 58 -15.94 4.24 3.69
CA ALA A 58 -17.33 4.11 3.26
C ALA A 58 -18.24 5.23 3.80
N ARG A 59 -18.02 5.63 5.06
CA ARG A 59 -18.75 6.75 5.67
C ARG A 59 -18.36 8.09 5.05
N LYS A 60 -17.06 8.36 4.91
CA LYS A 60 -16.55 9.65 4.44
C LYS A 60 -16.76 9.85 2.94
N ILE A 61 -16.64 8.82 2.11
CA ILE A 61 -16.62 8.96 0.65
C ILE A 61 -17.92 9.52 0.06
N ARG A 62 -19.03 9.37 0.79
CA ARG A 62 -20.34 9.94 0.45
C ARG A 62 -20.35 11.47 0.41
N THR A 63 -19.57 12.11 1.28
CA THR A 63 -19.48 13.57 1.43
C THR A 63 -18.10 14.12 1.09
N PHE A 64 -17.10 13.25 0.98
CA PHE A 64 -15.72 13.62 0.71
C PHE A 64 -15.51 13.74 -0.80
N ASP A 65 -15.08 14.93 -1.22
CA ASP A 65 -14.49 15.13 -2.52
C ASP A 65 -12.98 15.22 -2.34
N TYR A 66 -12.27 14.20 -2.86
CA TYR A 66 -10.81 14.16 -2.75
C TYR A 66 -10.21 15.29 -3.60
N ASP A 67 -9.65 16.28 -2.92
CA ASP A 67 -8.98 17.39 -3.57
C ASP A 67 -7.48 17.11 -3.69
N ARG A 68 -7.04 16.82 -4.92
CA ARG A 68 -5.64 16.53 -5.24
C ARG A 68 -4.70 17.72 -4.99
N SER A 69 -5.22 18.95 -4.95
CA SER A 69 -4.40 20.13 -4.62
C SER A 69 -3.97 20.12 -3.14
N LYS A 70 -4.69 19.40 -2.27
CA LYS A 70 -4.41 19.31 -0.84
C LYS A 70 -3.48 18.17 -0.45
N GLY A 71 -3.15 17.27 -1.39
CA GLY A 71 -2.23 16.16 -1.14
C GLY A 71 -2.47 14.95 -2.04
N LYS A 72 -1.61 13.94 -1.89
CA LYS A 72 -1.76 12.64 -2.56
C LYS A 72 -2.68 11.72 -1.76
N PHE A 73 -3.43 10.86 -2.46
CA PHE A 73 -4.35 9.91 -1.85
C PHE A 73 -3.63 8.96 -0.89
N ARG A 74 -2.42 8.52 -1.25
CA ARG A 74 -1.55 7.72 -0.40
C ARG A 74 -1.28 8.33 0.98
N SER A 75 -1.04 9.65 1.02
CA SER A 75 -0.73 10.36 2.26
C SER A 75 -1.98 10.43 3.13
N TRP A 76 -3.13 10.76 2.54
CA TRP A 76 -4.40 10.74 3.23
C TRP A 76 -4.76 9.35 3.79
N LEU A 77 -4.61 8.29 2.96
CA LEU A 77 -4.87 6.92 3.40
C LEU A 77 -3.92 6.51 4.52
N GLY A 78 -2.63 6.82 4.38
CA GLY A 78 -1.64 6.61 5.45
C GLY A 78 -2.03 7.31 6.75
N THR A 79 -2.48 8.56 6.69
CA THR A 79 -2.97 9.29 7.87
C THR A 79 -4.17 8.57 8.52
N CYS A 80 -5.13 8.09 7.73
CA CYS A 80 -6.27 7.31 8.26
C CYS A 80 -5.79 6.04 8.99
N VAL A 81 -4.85 5.29 8.40
CA VAL A 81 -4.27 4.09 9.06
C VAL A 81 -3.53 4.49 10.34
N SER A 82 -2.71 5.55 10.30
CA SER A 82 -1.94 6.02 11.46
C SER A 82 -2.84 6.39 12.64
N HIS A 83 -3.90 7.15 12.39
CA HIS A 83 -4.87 7.50 13.43
C HIS A 83 -5.49 6.25 14.05
N ARG A 84 -5.89 5.28 13.23
CA ARG A 84 -6.52 4.05 13.71
C ARG A 84 -5.58 3.17 14.53
N VAL A 85 -4.33 3.04 14.10
CA VAL A 85 -3.27 2.35 14.86
C VAL A 85 -3.06 3.01 16.22
N LYS A 86 -2.95 4.35 16.25
CA LYS A 86 -2.77 5.11 17.50
C LYS A 86 -3.97 4.94 18.44
N ASP A 87 -5.18 4.99 17.92
CA ASP A 87 -6.40 4.82 18.72
C ASP A 87 -6.49 3.43 19.36
N LEU A 88 -6.12 2.38 18.61
CA LEU A 88 -6.13 1.00 19.11
C LEU A 88 -5.05 0.80 20.20
N LEU A 89 -3.83 1.28 19.97
CA LEU A 89 -2.75 1.22 20.97
C LEU A 89 -3.12 1.99 22.26
N ARG A 90 -3.76 3.17 22.13
CA ARG A 90 -4.29 3.94 23.27
C ARG A 90 -5.34 3.16 24.05
N ALA A 91 -6.27 2.49 23.37
CA ALA A 91 -7.32 1.71 24.02
C ALA A 91 -6.77 0.50 24.78
N LYS A 92 -5.80 -0.22 24.20
CA LYS A 92 -5.13 -1.35 24.86
C LYS A 92 -4.39 -0.92 26.11
N TYR A 93 -3.60 0.14 26.01
CA TYR A 93 -2.86 0.66 27.16
C TYR A 93 -3.77 1.06 28.32
N ARG A 94 -4.92 1.69 28.03
CA ARG A 94 -5.92 2.02 29.06
C ARG A 94 -6.50 0.77 29.73
N THR A 95 -6.78 -0.27 28.94
CA THR A 95 -7.36 -1.52 29.44
C THR A 95 -6.37 -2.28 30.31
N GLU A 96 -5.14 -2.48 29.83
CA GLU A 96 -4.05 -3.13 30.59
C GLU A 96 -3.70 -2.36 31.87
N SER A 97 -3.69 -1.01 31.82
CA SER A 97 -3.44 -0.19 33.01
C SER A 97 -4.52 -0.36 34.08
N ARG A 98 -5.78 -0.50 33.67
CA ARG A 98 -6.92 -0.74 34.58
C ARG A 98 -6.87 -2.13 35.20
N GLU A 99 -6.52 -3.15 34.42
CA GLU A 99 -6.44 -4.54 34.90
C GLU A 99 -5.27 -4.78 35.85
N ILE A 100 -4.09 -4.21 35.56
CA ILE A 100 -2.87 -4.51 36.34
C ILE A 100 -2.81 -3.67 37.63
N HIS A 101 -3.27 -2.42 37.61
CA HIS A 101 -3.03 -1.50 38.72
C HIS A 101 -4.30 -1.05 39.47
N GLY A 102 -5.51 -1.34 38.98
CA GLY A 102 -6.75 -0.84 39.58
C GLY A 102 -6.85 0.70 39.66
N LEU A 103 -5.89 1.40 39.05
CA LEU A 103 -5.77 2.84 39.04
C LEU A 103 -6.22 3.33 37.67
N ASP A 104 -7.14 4.30 37.65
CA ASP A 104 -7.46 5.06 36.44
C ASP A 104 -6.26 5.97 36.14
N ARG A 105 -5.26 5.38 35.46
CA ARG A 105 -4.03 6.07 35.09
C ARG A 105 -4.43 7.23 34.17
N SER A 106 -4.23 8.47 34.64
CA SER A 106 -4.64 9.70 33.96
C SER A 106 -4.32 9.67 32.46
N GLU A 107 -5.23 10.19 31.63
CA GLU A 107 -5.05 10.34 30.18
C GLU A 107 -3.69 10.97 29.84
N THR A 108 -3.22 11.92 30.65
CA THR A 108 -1.94 12.64 30.46
C THR A 108 -0.72 11.72 30.60
N GLN A 109 -0.79 10.71 31.47
CA GLN A 109 0.32 9.78 31.73
C GLN A 109 0.36 8.66 30.68
N THR A 110 -0.83 8.23 30.22
CA THR A 110 -0.99 7.34 29.05
C THR A 110 -0.47 8.02 27.79
N GLU A 111 -0.82 9.29 27.57
CA GLU A 111 -0.36 10.08 26.44
C GLU A 111 1.16 10.29 26.45
N PHE A 112 1.76 10.51 27.62
CA PHE A 112 3.21 10.67 27.76
C PHE A 112 3.99 9.39 27.37
N ILE A 113 3.57 8.22 27.86
CA ILE A 113 4.23 6.94 27.58
C ILE A 113 4.06 6.54 26.11
N LEU A 114 2.87 6.73 25.56
CA LEU A 114 2.62 6.46 24.14
C LEU A 114 3.38 7.43 23.24
N ARG A 115 3.55 8.70 23.63
CA ARG A 115 4.35 9.68 22.87
C ARG A 115 5.85 9.35 22.86
N GLN A 116 6.36 8.67 23.88
CA GLN A 116 7.74 8.17 23.91
C GLN A 116 7.93 6.89 23.07
N ALA A 117 6.90 6.07 22.92
CA ALA A 117 6.90 4.91 22.04
C ALA A 117 6.40 5.21 20.60
N ASP A 118 5.83 6.40 20.37
CA ASP A 118 5.35 6.86 19.06
C ASP A 118 6.57 7.04 18.16
N PRO A 119 6.68 6.29 17.05
CA PRO A 119 7.80 6.42 16.14
C PRO A 119 7.86 7.81 15.44
N GLY A 120 6.91 8.70 15.75
CA GLY A 120 6.79 10.03 15.17
C GLY A 120 6.00 9.98 13.86
N PRO A 121 5.39 11.11 13.46
CA PRO A 121 4.68 11.20 12.17
C PRO A 121 5.60 10.89 10.98
N ASP A 122 6.90 11.19 11.09
CA ASP A 122 7.88 11.01 10.01
C ASP A 122 8.16 9.52 9.72
N ARG A 123 8.43 8.69 10.74
CA ARG A 123 8.67 7.25 10.53
C ARG A 123 7.44 6.50 10.02
N PHE A 124 6.24 6.91 10.44
CA PHE A 124 5.01 6.34 9.89
C PHE A 124 4.89 6.64 8.39
N GLN A 125 5.17 7.89 8.00
CA GLN A 125 5.11 8.31 6.61
C GLN A 125 6.19 7.62 5.77
N GLU A 126 7.39 7.40 6.31
CA GLU A 126 8.44 6.62 5.65
C GLU A 126 7.98 5.18 5.36
N ILE A 127 7.44 4.48 6.35
CA ILE A 127 6.90 3.11 6.15
C ILE A 127 5.76 3.13 5.13
N ALA A 128 4.87 4.12 5.18
CA ALA A 128 3.79 4.26 4.21
C ALA A 128 4.32 4.49 2.79
N ASP A 129 5.38 5.28 2.63
CA ASP A 129 6.01 5.55 1.33
C ASP A 129 6.69 4.29 0.77
N GLU A 130 7.37 3.50 1.60
CA GLU A 130 7.96 2.21 1.23
C GLU A 130 6.90 1.18 0.80
N GLU A 131 5.84 1.02 1.60
CA GLU A 131 4.75 0.08 1.28
C GLU A 131 4.00 0.50 0.01
N TRP A 132 3.84 1.80 -0.21
CA TRP A 132 3.26 2.31 -1.44
C TRP A 132 4.14 2.01 -2.65
N ALA A 133 5.46 2.21 -2.53
CA ALA A 133 6.40 1.86 -3.58
C ALA A 133 6.39 0.35 -3.88
N ALA A 134 6.24 -0.49 -2.86
CA ALA A 134 6.08 -1.93 -3.03
C ALA A 134 4.80 -2.30 -3.78
N LEU A 135 3.66 -1.69 -3.43
CA LEU A 135 2.38 -1.87 -4.12
C LEU A 135 2.45 -1.46 -5.60
N VAL A 136 3.04 -0.29 -5.88
CA VAL A 136 3.25 0.20 -7.26
C VAL A 136 4.12 -0.78 -8.05
N ARG A 137 5.24 -1.22 -7.46
CA ARG A 137 6.17 -2.16 -8.09
C ARG A 137 5.49 -3.49 -8.41
N ASP A 138 4.77 -4.07 -7.45
CA ASP A 138 4.07 -5.34 -7.64
C ASP A 138 3.03 -5.25 -8.77
N ARG A 139 2.22 -4.20 -8.78
CA ARG A 139 1.23 -3.95 -9.83
C ARG A 139 1.90 -3.78 -11.20
N ALA A 140 3.01 -3.04 -11.25
CA ALA A 140 3.77 -2.85 -12.47
C ALA A 140 4.41 -4.15 -12.97
N LEU A 141 4.91 -5.01 -12.07
CA LEU A 141 5.45 -6.32 -12.43
C LEU A 141 4.37 -7.23 -13.01
N HIS A 142 3.19 -7.30 -12.37
CA HIS A 142 2.05 -8.06 -12.87
C HIS A 142 1.61 -7.59 -14.27
N ALA A 143 1.46 -6.29 -14.46
CA ALA A 143 1.10 -5.71 -15.76
C ALA A 143 2.18 -5.99 -16.83
N THR A 144 3.45 -5.86 -16.46
CA THR A 144 4.58 -6.11 -17.37
C THR A 144 4.63 -7.58 -17.78
N LYS A 145 4.44 -8.51 -16.83
CA LYS A 145 4.40 -9.95 -17.08
C LYS A 145 3.32 -10.33 -18.09
N ALA A 146 2.15 -9.68 -18.01
CA ALA A 146 1.04 -9.92 -18.95
C ALA A 146 1.30 -9.32 -20.35
N ALA A 147 2.13 -8.29 -20.46
CA ALA A 147 2.34 -7.52 -21.69
C ALA A 147 3.52 -8.00 -22.56
N VAL A 148 4.39 -8.87 -22.05
CA VAL A 148 5.62 -9.30 -22.75
C VAL A 148 5.75 -10.81 -22.83
N ALA A 149 6.61 -11.29 -23.74
CA ALA A 149 6.86 -12.72 -23.87
C ALA A 149 7.44 -13.32 -22.56
N PRO A 150 6.96 -14.50 -22.10
CA PRO A 150 7.37 -15.07 -20.81
C PRO A 150 8.88 -15.18 -20.62
N LYS A 151 9.59 -15.64 -21.66
CA LYS A 151 11.06 -15.75 -21.62
C LYS A 151 11.74 -14.38 -21.42
N GLN A 152 11.26 -13.33 -22.08
CA GLN A 152 11.82 -11.99 -21.94
C GLN A 152 11.55 -11.43 -20.54
N PHE A 153 10.35 -11.68 -19.99
CA PHE A 153 10.02 -11.32 -18.61
C PHE A 153 10.94 -12.03 -17.61
N SER A 154 11.14 -13.34 -17.73
CA SER A 154 12.01 -14.09 -16.80
C SER A 154 13.45 -13.57 -16.79
N LEU A 155 14.01 -13.24 -17.97
CA LEU A 155 15.35 -12.66 -18.07
C LEU A 155 15.42 -11.27 -17.43
N PHE A 156 14.42 -10.43 -17.69
CA PHE A 156 14.32 -9.10 -17.07
C PHE A 156 14.17 -9.20 -15.56
N HIS A 157 13.27 -10.06 -15.06
CA HIS A 157 13.01 -10.24 -13.64
C HIS A 157 14.26 -10.71 -12.91
N ALA A 158 14.89 -11.80 -13.37
CA ALA A 158 16.09 -12.33 -12.74
C ALA A 158 17.25 -11.33 -12.72
N TYR A 159 17.45 -10.58 -13.82
CA TYR A 159 18.59 -9.66 -13.91
C TYR A 159 18.35 -8.29 -13.27
N ALA A 160 17.17 -7.69 -13.48
CA ALA A 160 16.89 -6.30 -13.11
C ALA A 160 16.08 -6.15 -11.83
N ILE A 161 15.35 -7.18 -11.39
CA ILE A 161 14.51 -7.14 -10.18
C ILE A 161 15.15 -7.96 -9.06
N GLU A 162 15.60 -9.18 -9.36
CA GLU A 162 16.32 -10.03 -8.40
C GLU A 162 17.83 -9.77 -8.37
N GLU A 163 18.32 -8.87 -9.24
CA GLU A 163 19.73 -8.45 -9.32
C GLU A 163 20.73 -9.61 -9.48
N TRP A 164 20.34 -10.70 -10.15
CA TRP A 164 21.25 -11.82 -10.36
C TRP A 164 22.43 -11.42 -11.26
N PRO A 165 23.65 -11.92 -10.98
CA PRO A 165 24.78 -11.73 -11.87
C PRO A 165 24.48 -12.25 -13.28
N VAL A 166 24.90 -11.52 -14.32
CA VAL A 166 24.60 -11.88 -15.71
C VAL A 166 25.05 -13.31 -16.07
N ALA A 167 26.17 -13.76 -15.51
CA ALA A 167 26.66 -15.13 -15.69
C ALA A 167 25.70 -16.19 -15.12
N LYS A 168 25.06 -15.91 -13.97
CA LYS A 168 24.05 -16.79 -13.37
C LYS A 168 22.81 -16.86 -14.27
N VAL A 169 22.33 -15.71 -14.76
CA VAL A 169 21.18 -15.64 -15.67
C VAL A 169 21.45 -16.42 -16.97
N MET A 170 22.62 -16.23 -17.58
CA MET A 170 23.04 -16.96 -18.78
C MET A 170 23.03 -18.47 -18.55
N LYS A 171 23.62 -18.93 -17.43
CA LYS A 171 23.67 -20.35 -17.08
C LYS A 171 22.28 -20.94 -16.83
N THR A 172 21.43 -20.25 -16.07
CA THR A 172 20.10 -20.75 -15.70
C THR A 172 19.16 -20.84 -16.89
N TYR A 173 19.16 -19.84 -17.78
CA TYR A 173 18.20 -19.75 -18.88
C TYR A 173 18.74 -20.19 -20.23
N GLY A 174 20.02 -20.57 -20.31
CA GLY A 174 20.68 -20.99 -21.56
C GLY A 174 20.70 -19.88 -22.62
N VAL A 175 21.00 -18.65 -22.21
CA VAL A 175 20.95 -17.46 -23.07
C VAL A 175 22.31 -16.76 -23.18
N THR A 176 22.47 -15.94 -24.21
CA THR A 176 23.66 -15.10 -24.37
C THR A 176 23.56 -13.82 -23.53
N ARG A 177 24.70 -13.18 -23.26
CA ARG A 177 24.77 -11.89 -22.57
C ARG A 177 23.92 -10.82 -23.28
N ASP A 178 23.98 -10.79 -24.60
CA ASP A 178 23.23 -9.85 -25.42
C ASP A 178 21.72 -10.03 -25.26
N GLN A 179 21.23 -11.28 -25.22
CA GLN A 179 19.81 -11.57 -24.96
C GLN A 179 19.35 -11.05 -23.58
N VAL A 180 20.18 -11.15 -22.55
CA VAL A 180 19.86 -10.59 -21.21
C VAL A 180 19.75 -9.07 -21.27
N TYR A 181 20.68 -8.37 -21.93
CA TYR A 181 20.63 -6.91 -22.04
C TYR A 181 19.52 -6.41 -22.96
N GLN A 182 19.22 -7.13 -24.03
CA GLN A 182 18.05 -6.84 -24.87
C GLN A 182 16.75 -6.97 -24.08
N ALA A 183 16.62 -8.04 -23.26
CA ALA A 183 15.48 -8.20 -22.36
C ALA A 183 15.39 -7.04 -21.37
N LYS A 184 16.51 -6.66 -20.73
CA LYS A 184 16.58 -5.49 -19.84
C LYS A 184 16.03 -4.23 -20.51
N ARG A 185 16.49 -3.93 -21.72
CA ARG A 185 16.10 -2.71 -22.43
C ARG A 185 14.64 -2.73 -22.89
N ARG A 186 14.17 -3.84 -23.45
CA ARG A 186 12.80 -3.94 -24.01
C ARG A 186 11.76 -4.02 -22.90
N VAL A 187 11.94 -4.96 -21.97
CA VAL A 187 11.01 -5.14 -20.86
C VAL A 187 11.10 -3.98 -19.89
N GLY A 188 12.29 -3.40 -19.67
CA GLY A 188 12.47 -2.21 -18.83
C GLY A 188 11.63 -1.02 -19.30
N LYS A 189 11.53 -0.77 -20.61
CA LYS A 189 10.64 0.29 -21.15
C LYS A 189 9.17 0.02 -20.82
N VAL A 190 8.72 -1.24 -20.97
CA VAL A 190 7.35 -1.64 -20.64
C VAL A 190 7.10 -1.51 -19.14
N PHE A 191 8.06 -1.93 -18.31
CA PHE A 191 8.00 -1.82 -16.86
C PHE A 191 7.93 -0.36 -16.40
N THR A 192 8.76 0.54 -16.94
CA THR A 192 8.68 1.97 -16.61
C THR A 192 7.31 2.56 -16.95
N ALA A 193 6.75 2.22 -18.11
CA ALA A 193 5.39 2.65 -18.47
C ALA A 193 4.33 2.05 -17.53
N ALA A 194 4.49 0.79 -17.13
CA ALA A 194 3.60 0.12 -16.18
C ALA A 194 3.69 0.74 -14.77
N VAL A 195 4.87 1.16 -14.32
CA VAL A 195 5.06 1.90 -13.05
C VAL A 195 4.31 3.23 -13.11
N GLN A 196 4.50 4.02 -14.17
CA GLN A 196 3.80 5.31 -14.31
C GLN A 196 2.27 5.15 -14.35
N GLU A 197 1.78 4.12 -15.02
CA GLU A 197 0.34 3.83 -15.05
C GLU A 197 -0.16 3.34 -13.68
N ALA A 198 0.61 2.48 -12.99
CA ALA A 198 0.29 2.02 -11.64
C ALA A 198 0.21 3.21 -10.67
N GLU A 199 1.21 4.08 -10.63
CA GLU A 199 1.21 5.32 -9.84
C GLU A 199 -0.01 6.18 -10.18
N ARG A 200 -0.29 6.41 -11.47
CA ARG A 200 -1.42 7.22 -11.90
C ARG A 200 -2.75 6.64 -11.43
N THR A 201 -2.95 5.33 -11.55
CA THR A 201 -4.20 4.67 -11.14
C THR A 201 -4.37 4.58 -9.62
N LEU A 202 -3.26 4.47 -8.87
CA LEU A 202 -3.26 4.41 -7.42
C LEU A 202 -3.42 5.81 -6.78
N ASP A 203 -2.77 6.84 -7.34
CA ASP A 203 -2.82 8.24 -6.86
C ASP A 203 -4.04 9.03 -7.37
N ARG A 204 -4.68 8.58 -8.46
CA ARG A 204 -5.94 9.14 -8.96
C ARG A 204 -7.06 8.12 -8.85
N PRO A 205 -7.52 7.86 -7.63
CA PRO A 205 -8.69 7.03 -7.46
C PRO A 205 -9.99 7.83 -7.72
N LEU A 206 -9.91 9.12 -8.16
CA LEU A 206 -11.00 10.01 -8.63
C LEU A 206 -11.07 10.25 -10.15
#